data_AF-A0A932WTN3-F1
#
_entry.id   AF-A0A932WTN3-F1
#
_cell.length_a   1.000
_cell.length_b   1.000
_cell.length_c   1.000
_cell.angle_alpha   90.00
_cell.angle_beta   90.00
_cell.angle_gamma   90.00
#
_symmetry.space_group_name_H-M   'P 1'
#
loop_
_entity.id
_entity.type
_entity.pdbx_description
1 polymer ?
#
loop_
_entity_poly.entity_id
_entity_poly.type
_entity_poly.pdbx_seq_one_letter_code
_entity_poly.pdbx_strand_id
1 'polypeptide(L)'
;MTGALSIPPSRKSALTSGRQLARRLSVFLGSSFHLTGKQRTDGSHLRKRIAEVLEQSGALPAPAADGSWRILPPKKKGVPRLLREFIDTYIVTTGSSYNLQVWNRNPSEPTPHVELTDGSLLRACDVRFVITRIDVAREIVRSVIVATPEYIVSHFGKFGKPTIKEQLIILPRVRQEVLALDPPILFYADLAPLARQFRRRISDQSARIHDVPSVATTLRIEAIRDFVKAHLLGRRINPDATKNRGQQLEQIVASGLGYDVKIGDLLIGGFPDIRHQALEVKVQDAPTVDLGRYSPQFAEPLDGCPGFSTQDVRYLIALTDPSTGVCRGAVICPGKYLGQHFVYVANESFKCQRSIPMAFFDRFDGRAVFNPPYP
;
A
#
# COMPACT_ATOMS: atom_id res chain seq x y z
N MET A 1 12.98 5.33 17.02
CA MET A 1 13.86 4.21 16.61
C MET A 1 15.13 4.42 17.39
N THR A 2 15.61 3.39 18.06
CA THR A 2 16.90 3.38 18.72
C THR A 2 17.99 3.70 17.69
N GLY A 3 18.94 4.58 18.05
CA GLY A 3 19.94 5.12 17.11
C GLY A 3 20.86 4.04 16.53
N ALA A 4 21.11 2.96 17.27
CA ALA A 4 22.13 1.95 16.97
C ALA A 4 21.92 1.20 15.65
N LEU A 5 20.67 0.83 15.32
CA LEU A 5 20.34 0.10 14.09
C LEU A 5 20.21 1.01 12.86
N SER A 6 20.25 2.33 13.04
CA SER A 6 20.14 3.31 11.96
C SER A 6 21.48 3.67 11.31
N ILE A 7 22.58 3.12 11.83
CA ILE A 7 23.93 3.24 11.28
C ILE A 7 24.30 1.86 10.67
N PRO A 8 24.84 1.80 9.44
CA PRO A 8 25.21 0.54 8.79
C PRO A 8 26.39 -0.16 9.48
N PRO A 9 26.64 -1.46 9.20
CA PRO A 9 27.83 -2.16 9.68
C PRO A 9 29.11 -1.51 9.18
N SER A 10 30.22 -1.68 9.90
CA SER A 10 31.53 -1.16 9.51
C SER A 10 32.05 -1.69 8.17
N ARG A 11 31.65 -2.92 7.82
CA ARG A 11 31.97 -3.60 6.56
C ARG A 11 30.88 -4.60 6.21
N LYS A 12 30.70 -4.91 4.93
CA LYS A 12 29.67 -5.85 4.47
C LYS A 12 29.79 -7.24 5.12
N SER A 13 31.02 -7.75 5.27
CA SER A 13 31.27 -9.06 5.87
C SER A 13 30.97 -9.14 7.38
N ALA A 14 30.75 -8.00 8.05
CA ALA A 14 30.38 -7.97 9.47
C ALA A 14 28.89 -8.23 9.71
N LEU A 15 28.06 -8.29 8.66
CA LEU A 15 26.64 -8.63 8.81
C LEU A 15 26.49 -10.00 9.50
N THR A 16 25.62 -10.06 10.51
CA THR A 16 25.30 -11.31 11.21
C THR A 16 24.86 -12.36 10.19
N SER A 17 25.30 -13.61 10.30
CA SER A 17 24.86 -14.63 9.34
C SER A 17 23.33 -14.83 9.43
N GLY A 18 22.67 -15.18 8.31
CA GLY A 18 21.21 -15.38 8.31
C GLY A 18 20.73 -16.40 9.35
N ARG A 19 21.49 -17.49 9.56
CA ARG A 19 21.22 -18.50 10.60
C ARG A 19 21.29 -17.92 12.01
N GLN A 20 22.31 -17.11 12.31
CA GLN A 20 22.42 -16.43 13.60
C GLN A 20 21.31 -15.40 13.80
N LEU A 21 20.92 -14.67 12.75
CA LEU A 21 19.82 -13.71 12.79
C LEU A 21 18.50 -14.42 13.12
N ALA A 22 18.16 -15.51 12.43
CA ALA A 22 17.00 -16.34 12.73
C ALA A 22 17.05 -16.90 14.17
N ARG A 23 18.21 -17.36 14.63
CA ARG A 23 18.39 -17.83 16.01
C ARG A 23 18.15 -16.73 17.04
N ARG A 24 18.62 -15.50 16.82
CA ARG A 24 18.37 -14.37 17.72
C ARG A 24 16.89 -14.00 17.76
N LEU A 25 16.22 -14.07 16.62
CA LEU A 25 14.80 -13.76 16.49
C LEU A 25 13.89 -14.90 16.99
N SER A 26 14.42 -16.06 17.39
CA SER A 26 13.59 -17.16 17.92
C SER A 26 12.92 -16.80 19.25
N VAL A 27 13.51 -15.89 20.02
CA VAL A 27 12.89 -15.35 21.26
C VAL A 27 11.58 -14.62 20.99
N PHE A 28 11.32 -14.26 19.73
CA PHE A 28 10.10 -13.61 19.31
C PHE A 28 8.91 -14.57 19.23
N LEU A 29 9.15 -15.87 19.07
CA LEU A 29 8.11 -16.90 18.92
C LEU A 29 7.24 -17.01 20.18
N GLY A 30 5.93 -17.14 20.00
CA GLY A 30 4.96 -17.22 21.09
C GLY A 30 4.67 -15.89 21.79
N SER A 31 5.46 -14.85 21.54
CA SER A 31 5.25 -13.53 22.14
C SER A 31 3.99 -12.85 21.58
N SER A 32 3.27 -12.11 22.43
CA SER A 32 2.07 -11.37 22.01
C SER A 32 2.41 -10.24 21.05
N PHE A 33 1.66 -10.08 19.96
CA PHE A 33 1.76 -8.99 18.99
C PHE A 33 0.37 -8.54 18.55
N HIS A 34 -0.10 -7.42 19.11
CA HIS A 34 -1.40 -6.84 18.80
C HIS A 34 -1.40 -6.15 17.42
N LEU A 35 -2.38 -6.48 16.58
CA LEU A 35 -2.57 -5.86 15.26
C LEU A 35 -3.60 -4.74 15.35
N THR A 36 -3.20 -3.53 14.98
CA THR A 36 -4.08 -2.35 15.00
C THR A 36 -5.02 -2.27 13.79
N GLY A 37 -4.86 -3.16 12.80
CA GLY A 37 -5.54 -3.11 11.50
C GLY A 37 -4.92 -2.09 10.52
N LYS A 38 -4.00 -1.24 10.99
CA LYS A 38 -3.32 -0.21 10.19
C LYS A 38 -1.95 -0.73 9.75
N GLN A 39 -1.88 -1.24 8.52
CA GLN A 39 -0.68 -1.88 7.95
C GLN A 39 0.64 -1.10 8.17
N ARG A 40 0.64 0.23 7.99
CA ARG A 40 1.84 1.07 8.22
C ARG A 40 2.24 1.13 9.69
N THR A 41 1.27 1.19 10.59
CA THR A 41 1.47 1.20 12.04
C THR A 41 1.98 -0.15 12.51
N ASP A 42 1.31 -1.23 12.10
CA ASP A 42 1.69 -2.60 12.45
C ASP A 42 3.11 -2.93 11.96
N GLY A 43 3.43 -2.58 10.71
CA GLY A 43 4.79 -2.72 10.18
C GLY A 43 5.82 -1.85 10.91
N SER A 44 5.41 -0.73 11.51
CA SER A 44 6.27 0.09 12.38
C SER A 44 6.51 -0.57 13.73
N HIS A 45 5.46 -1.13 14.35
CA HIS A 45 5.54 -1.85 15.61
C HIS A 45 6.43 -3.09 15.48
N LEU A 46 6.22 -3.91 14.44
CA LEU A 46 7.05 -5.09 14.18
C LEU A 46 8.53 -4.72 14.09
N ARG A 47 8.84 -3.69 13.31
CA ARG A 47 10.23 -3.24 13.11
C ARG A 47 10.88 -2.76 14.42
N LYS A 48 10.15 -2.03 15.26
CA LYS A 48 10.66 -1.62 16.58
C LYS A 48 10.94 -2.84 17.46
N ARG A 49 10.04 -3.80 17.48
CA ARG A 49 10.19 -5.01 18.30
C ARG A 49 11.33 -5.91 17.84
N ILE A 50 11.49 -6.07 16.51
CA ILE A 50 12.66 -6.74 15.93
C ILE A 50 13.95 -6.00 16.31
N ALA A 51 13.94 -4.67 16.23
CA ALA A 51 15.09 -3.86 16.61
C ALA A 51 15.49 -4.07 18.08
N GLU A 52 14.52 -4.02 19.00
CA GLU A 52 14.73 -4.28 20.43
C GLU A 52 15.32 -5.67 20.68
N VAL A 53 14.78 -6.72 20.04
CA VAL A 53 15.31 -8.09 20.17
C VAL A 53 16.77 -8.18 19.70
N LEU A 54 17.11 -7.53 18.59
CA LEU A 54 18.47 -7.57 18.04
C LEU A 54 19.47 -6.78 18.91
N GLU A 55 19.04 -5.66 19.49
CA GLU A 55 19.85 -4.88 20.42
C GLU A 55 20.08 -5.63 21.74
N GLN A 56 19.03 -6.22 22.31
CA GLN A 56 19.11 -7.02 23.54
C GLN A 56 19.95 -8.30 23.37
N SER A 57 20.14 -8.77 22.13
CA SER A 57 21.03 -9.89 21.86
C SER A 57 22.51 -9.57 22.14
N GLY A 58 22.88 -8.29 22.35
CA GLY A 58 24.23 -7.86 22.72
C GLY A 58 25.31 -8.11 21.66
N ALA A 59 24.93 -8.44 20.42
CA ALA A 59 25.86 -8.98 19.42
C ALA A 59 25.64 -8.37 18.02
N LEU A 60 25.26 -7.09 17.98
CA LEU A 60 25.13 -6.34 16.74
C LEU A 60 26.50 -6.17 16.05
N PRO A 61 26.54 -6.12 14.70
CA PRO A 61 27.74 -5.75 13.96
C PRO A 61 28.31 -4.41 14.41
N ALA A 62 29.63 -4.22 14.36
CA ALA A 62 30.23 -2.95 14.73
C ALA A 62 29.73 -1.77 13.86
N PRO A 63 29.49 -0.57 14.43
CA PRO A 63 29.26 0.69 13.70
C PRO A 63 30.27 1.00 12.62
N ALA A 64 29.78 1.35 11.43
CA ALA A 64 30.52 2.26 10.57
C ALA A 64 30.74 3.58 11.32
N ALA A 65 31.92 4.17 11.15
CA ALA A 65 32.25 5.44 11.76
C ALA A 65 31.39 6.57 11.15
N ASP A 66 31.19 7.64 11.92
CA ASP A 66 30.44 8.79 11.41
C ASP A 66 31.19 9.43 10.23
N GLY A 67 30.44 9.81 9.20
CA GLY A 67 30.99 10.33 7.94
C GLY A 67 31.67 9.30 7.05
N SER A 68 31.78 8.03 7.48
CA SER A 68 32.53 6.99 6.76
C SER A 68 31.66 6.13 5.82
N TRP A 69 30.40 6.49 5.63
CA TRP A 69 29.43 5.77 4.81
C TRP A 69 28.44 6.73 4.16
N ARG A 70 27.84 6.30 3.05
CA ARG A 70 26.88 7.12 2.29
C ARG A 70 25.71 6.28 1.78
N ILE A 71 24.49 6.81 1.96
CA ILE A 71 23.31 6.28 1.28
C ILE A 71 23.26 6.83 -0.13
N LEU A 72 23.24 5.94 -1.12
CA LEU A 72 23.28 6.29 -2.54
C LEU A 72 21.89 6.61 -3.11
N PRO A 73 20.81 5.85 -2.81
CA PRO A 73 19.49 6.17 -3.33
C PRO A 73 18.97 7.54 -2.86
N PRO A 74 18.50 8.41 -3.78
CA PRO A 74 17.91 9.69 -3.44
C PRO A 74 16.77 9.56 -2.43
N LYS A 75 16.72 10.48 -1.46
CA LYS A 75 15.73 10.47 -0.36
C LYS A 75 15.70 9.14 0.43
N LYS A 76 16.76 8.32 0.36
CA LYS A 76 16.87 6.99 0.97
C LYS A 76 15.78 6.01 0.48
N LYS A 77 15.20 6.24 -0.72
CA LYS A 77 14.13 5.38 -1.27
C LYS A 77 14.63 3.94 -1.43
N GLY A 78 13.81 2.98 -0.99
CA GLY A 78 14.10 1.55 -1.10
C GLY A 78 15.14 1.03 -0.12
N VAL A 79 15.82 1.88 0.64
CA VAL A 79 16.83 1.45 1.62
C VAL A 79 16.14 0.97 2.91
N PRO A 80 16.51 -0.21 3.46
CA PRO A 80 15.93 -0.70 4.70
C PRO A 80 16.19 0.25 5.87
N ARG A 81 15.25 0.32 6.81
CA ARG A 81 15.38 1.19 8.01
C ARG A 81 16.31 0.62 9.07
N LEU A 82 16.44 -0.71 9.15
CA LEU A 82 17.36 -1.40 10.05
C LEU A 82 18.67 -1.63 9.30
N LEU A 83 19.50 -0.59 9.21
CA LEU A 83 20.71 -0.53 8.38
C LEU A 83 21.85 -1.40 8.92
N ARG A 84 22.03 -1.43 10.24
CA ARG A 84 23.05 -2.21 10.96
C ARG A 84 23.04 -3.70 10.60
N GLU A 85 21.83 -4.24 10.43
CA GLU A 85 21.58 -5.61 9.99
C GLU A 85 20.99 -5.66 8.59
N PHE A 86 20.90 -4.53 7.89
CA PHE A 86 20.44 -4.43 6.52
C PHE A 86 19.22 -5.32 6.18
N ILE A 87 18.16 -5.17 6.98
CA ILE A 87 16.94 -6.00 6.91
C ILE A 87 15.66 -5.17 6.69
N ASP A 88 14.71 -5.78 5.98
CA ASP A 88 13.32 -5.34 5.91
C ASP A 88 12.41 -6.30 6.65
N THR A 89 11.32 -5.77 7.19
CA THR A 89 10.40 -6.52 8.06
C THR A 89 9.01 -6.60 7.44
N TYR A 90 8.40 -7.79 7.48
CA TYR A 90 7.12 -8.07 6.85
C TYR A 90 6.21 -8.83 7.81
N ILE A 91 4.91 -8.48 7.83
CA ILE A 91 3.88 -9.19 8.59
C ILE A 91 3.11 -10.09 7.63
N VAL A 92 2.95 -11.35 8.03
CA VAL A 92 2.08 -12.35 7.38
C VAL A 92 0.98 -12.73 8.36
N THR A 93 -0.26 -12.76 7.90
CA THR A 93 -1.42 -13.14 8.73
C THR A 93 -2.09 -14.38 8.14
N THR A 94 -3.28 -14.23 7.56
CA THR A 94 -4.12 -15.32 7.04
C THR A 94 -4.26 -15.23 5.51
N GLY A 95 -4.88 -16.24 4.90
CA GLY A 95 -5.14 -16.31 3.45
C GLY A 95 -4.47 -17.50 2.77
N SER A 96 -4.69 -17.67 1.46
CA SER A 96 -4.09 -18.74 0.65
C SER A 96 -2.68 -18.42 0.17
N SER A 97 -2.32 -17.15 0.10
CA SER A 97 -0.98 -16.68 -0.28
C SER A 97 -0.66 -15.33 0.35
N TYR A 98 0.62 -15.08 0.54
CA TYR A 98 1.18 -13.80 0.96
C TYR A 98 1.78 -13.07 -0.24
N ASN A 99 1.39 -11.82 -0.45
CA ASN A 99 1.94 -10.97 -1.50
C ASN A 99 3.07 -10.11 -0.92
N LEU A 100 4.31 -10.60 -1.02
CA LEU A 100 5.51 -9.85 -0.64
C LEU A 100 5.67 -8.65 -1.57
N GLN A 101 5.64 -7.44 -1.02
CA GLN A 101 5.78 -6.19 -1.78
C GLN A 101 7.04 -5.46 -1.33
N VAL A 102 8.00 -5.31 -2.24
CA VAL A 102 9.21 -4.52 -2.00
C VAL A 102 9.10 -3.20 -2.74
N TRP A 103 9.24 -2.10 -2.01
CA TRP A 103 9.07 -0.75 -2.54
C TRP A 103 10.40 -0.14 -2.97
N ASN A 104 10.40 0.51 -4.14
CA ASN A 104 11.47 1.36 -4.67
C ASN A 104 12.83 0.67 -4.89
N ARG A 105 12.84 -0.66 -5.06
CA ARG A 105 14.00 -1.41 -5.56
C ARG A 105 13.55 -2.73 -6.18
N ASN A 106 14.33 -3.24 -7.13
CA ASN A 106 14.25 -4.66 -7.50
C ASN A 106 15.18 -5.45 -6.56
N PRO A 107 14.65 -6.36 -5.73
CA PRO A 107 15.49 -7.12 -4.79
C PRO A 107 16.46 -8.08 -5.47
N SER A 108 16.25 -8.43 -6.73
CA SER A 108 17.12 -9.35 -7.46
C SER A 108 18.33 -8.67 -8.09
N GLU A 109 18.32 -7.34 -8.20
CA GLU A 109 19.38 -6.59 -8.86
C GLU A 109 20.45 -6.17 -7.86
N PRO A 110 21.75 -6.18 -8.25
CA PRO A 110 22.86 -5.74 -7.41
C PRO A 110 22.97 -4.21 -7.32
N THR A 111 21.84 -3.50 -7.25
CA THR A 111 21.81 -2.03 -7.20
C THR A 111 22.40 -1.52 -5.88
N PRO A 112 23.43 -0.65 -5.91
CA PRO A 112 24.03 -0.10 -4.69
C PRO A 112 23.05 0.72 -3.84
N HIS A 113 23.04 0.48 -2.53
CA HIS A 113 22.25 1.23 -1.55
C HIS A 113 23.10 2.04 -0.58
N VAL A 114 24.12 1.39 -0.01
CA VAL A 114 25.02 2.01 0.95
C VAL A 114 26.44 1.70 0.53
N GLU A 115 27.24 2.75 0.43
CA GLU A 115 28.68 2.68 0.28
C GLU A 115 29.34 2.75 1.65
N LEU A 116 30.20 1.78 1.96
CA LEU A 116 30.95 1.68 3.22
C LEU A 116 32.39 2.14 3.02
N THR A 117 33.11 2.33 4.14
CA THR A 117 34.45 2.93 4.16
C THR A 117 35.51 2.08 3.45
N ASP A 118 35.35 0.76 3.49
CA ASP A 118 36.23 -0.19 2.81
C ASP A 118 35.94 -0.29 1.29
N GLY A 119 35.09 0.60 0.76
CA GLY A 119 34.61 0.58 -0.62
C GLY A 119 33.57 -0.51 -0.89
N SER A 120 33.22 -1.35 0.10
CA SER A 120 32.19 -2.36 -0.07
C SER A 120 30.81 -1.73 -0.17
N LEU A 121 29.96 -2.35 -0.98
CA LEU A 121 28.60 -1.89 -1.23
C LEU A 121 27.60 -2.85 -0.60
N LEU A 122 26.70 -2.33 0.23
CA LEU A 122 25.43 -2.98 0.53
C LEU A 122 24.48 -2.68 -0.61
N ARG A 123 23.95 -3.73 -1.25
CA ARG A 123 23.15 -3.66 -2.48
C ARG A 123 21.71 -4.11 -2.22
N ALA A 124 20.79 -3.81 -3.11
CA ALA A 124 19.39 -4.22 -3.00
C ALA A 124 19.23 -5.75 -2.78
N CYS A 125 20.07 -6.56 -3.42
CA CYS A 125 20.12 -8.02 -3.27
C CYS A 125 20.73 -8.52 -1.95
N ASP A 126 21.38 -7.65 -1.17
CA ASP A 126 21.89 -7.98 0.17
C ASP A 126 20.82 -7.79 1.26
N VAL A 127 19.68 -7.15 0.95
CA VAL A 127 18.63 -6.90 1.94
C VAL A 127 17.95 -8.21 2.32
N ARG A 128 18.01 -8.57 3.60
CA ARG A 128 17.36 -9.78 4.12
C ARG A 128 15.93 -9.47 4.55
N PHE A 129 15.00 -10.33 4.18
CA PHE A 129 13.60 -10.20 4.56
C PHE A 129 13.36 -10.96 5.86
N VAL A 130 12.94 -10.25 6.90
CA VAL A 130 12.43 -10.84 8.14
C VAL A 130 10.92 -10.87 8.04
N ILE A 131 10.38 -12.04 7.72
CA ILE A 131 8.96 -12.27 7.49
C ILE A 131 8.38 -12.94 8.74
N THR A 132 7.51 -12.23 9.45
CA THR A 132 6.95 -12.65 10.73
C THR A 132 5.48 -13.01 10.54
N ARG A 133 5.13 -14.27 10.87
CA ARG A 133 3.74 -14.71 10.88
C ARG A 133 3.08 -14.42 12.22
N ILE A 134 1.91 -13.78 12.20
CA ILE A 134 1.09 -13.49 13.37
C ILE A 134 -0.21 -14.29 13.29
N ASP A 135 -0.54 -15.02 14.36
CA ASP A 135 -1.88 -15.57 14.57
C ASP A 135 -2.81 -14.42 14.97
N VAL A 136 -3.77 -14.08 14.10
CA VAL A 136 -4.68 -12.95 14.30
C VAL A 136 -5.65 -13.20 15.45
N ALA A 137 -6.06 -14.45 15.69
CA ALA A 137 -7.05 -14.78 16.71
C ALA A 137 -6.42 -14.79 18.11
N ARG A 138 -5.18 -15.29 18.21
CA ARG A 138 -4.44 -15.35 19.48
C ARG A 138 -3.53 -14.16 19.73
N GLU A 139 -3.33 -13.31 18.72
CA GLU A 139 -2.39 -12.19 18.72
C GLU A 139 -0.98 -12.60 19.16
N ILE A 140 -0.47 -13.71 18.62
CA ILE A 140 0.89 -14.21 18.92
C ILE A 140 1.72 -14.39 17.67
N VAL A 141 3.04 -14.23 17.83
CA VAL A 141 4.02 -14.56 16.79
C VAL A 141 4.12 -16.08 16.65
N ARG A 142 3.84 -16.59 15.45
CA ARG A 142 3.87 -18.03 15.14
C ARG A 142 5.18 -18.48 14.52
N SER A 143 5.74 -17.69 13.61
CA SER A 143 7.01 -18.03 12.96
C SER A 143 7.77 -16.79 12.52
N VAL A 144 9.08 -16.93 12.38
CA VAL A 144 9.97 -15.89 11.84
C VAL A 144 10.84 -16.51 10.76
N ILE A 145 10.68 -16.07 9.52
CA ILE A 145 11.46 -16.54 8.38
C ILE A 145 12.40 -15.43 7.96
N VAL A 146 13.70 -15.69 8.02
CA VAL A 146 14.72 -14.84 7.42
C VAL A 146 15.01 -15.37 6.02
N ALA A 147 14.78 -14.57 4.99
CA ALA A 147 14.98 -14.96 3.61
C ALA A 147 15.89 -13.99 2.86
N THR A 148 16.76 -14.51 1.97
CA THR A 148 17.47 -13.67 0.98
C THR A 148 16.60 -13.46 -0.26
N PRO A 149 16.82 -12.38 -1.04
CA PRO A 149 16.14 -12.20 -2.32
C PRO A 149 16.36 -13.36 -3.29
N GLU A 150 17.57 -13.91 -3.34
CA GLU A 150 17.92 -15.09 -4.14
C GLU A 150 17.08 -16.33 -3.74
N TYR A 151 16.90 -16.56 -2.43
CA TYR A 151 16.05 -17.64 -1.94
C TYR A 151 14.59 -17.45 -2.39
N ILE A 152 14.06 -16.23 -2.31
CA ILE A 152 12.71 -15.94 -2.78
C ILE A 152 12.57 -16.20 -4.28
N VAL A 153 13.55 -15.80 -5.08
CA VAL A 153 13.53 -16.00 -6.54
C VAL A 153 13.61 -17.49 -6.91
N SER A 154 14.50 -18.24 -6.27
CA SER A 154 14.71 -19.66 -6.56
C SER A 154 13.50 -20.53 -6.23
N HIS A 155 12.70 -20.16 -5.22
CA HIS A 155 11.58 -20.98 -4.74
C HIS A 155 10.20 -20.48 -5.18
N PHE A 156 10.04 -19.18 -5.43
CA PHE A 156 8.73 -18.57 -5.74
C PHE A 156 8.69 -17.83 -7.08
N GLY A 157 9.83 -17.79 -7.80
CA GLY A 157 9.99 -17.12 -9.09
C GLY A 157 10.43 -15.65 -8.97
N LYS A 158 10.73 -15.03 -10.12
CA LYS A 158 11.20 -13.64 -10.18
C LYS A 158 10.17 -12.66 -9.61
N PHE A 159 10.66 -11.56 -9.04
CA PHE A 159 9.81 -10.42 -8.70
C PHE A 159 9.16 -9.86 -9.97
N GLY A 160 7.88 -9.49 -9.88
CA GLY A 160 7.15 -8.87 -10.99
C GLY A 160 7.79 -7.54 -11.41
N LYS A 161 7.51 -7.13 -12.65
CA LYS A 161 7.98 -5.84 -13.19
C LYS A 161 7.56 -4.69 -12.25
N PRO A 162 8.44 -3.68 -12.06
CA PRO A 162 8.10 -2.47 -11.31
C PRO A 162 6.75 -1.91 -11.76
N THR A 163 5.83 -1.79 -10.81
CA THR A 163 4.57 -1.09 -11.04
C THR A 163 4.68 0.29 -10.41
N ILE A 164 4.68 1.34 -11.25
CA ILE A 164 4.68 2.74 -10.81
C ILE A 164 3.38 3.03 -10.07
N LYS A 165 3.51 3.82 -8.99
CA LYS A 165 2.44 4.22 -8.09
C LYS A 165 2.46 5.72 -7.90
N GLU A 166 1.45 6.35 -8.48
CA GLU A 166 1.12 7.76 -8.32
C GLU A 166 0.39 7.97 -7.01
N GLN A 167 0.70 9.07 -6.32
CA GLN A 167 0.16 9.37 -5.00
C GLN A 167 -0.13 10.84 -4.82
N LEU A 168 -1.18 11.10 -4.05
CA LEU A 168 -1.57 12.42 -3.57
C LEU A 168 -1.43 12.49 -2.05
N ILE A 169 -1.21 13.69 -1.54
CA ILE A 169 -1.28 14.00 -0.12
C ILE A 169 -2.35 15.06 0.10
N ILE A 170 -3.34 14.77 0.93
CA ILE A 170 -4.23 15.79 1.50
C ILE A 170 -3.59 16.36 2.75
N LEU A 171 -3.42 17.68 2.79
CA LEU A 171 -2.89 18.35 3.97
C LEU A 171 -3.94 18.34 5.09
N PRO A 172 -3.55 18.22 6.38
CA PRO A 172 -4.48 18.20 7.49
C PRO A 172 -5.44 19.41 7.49
N ARG A 173 -4.93 20.60 7.16
CA ARG A 173 -5.72 21.82 7.02
C ARG A 173 -6.83 21.67 5.98
N VAL A 174 -6.47 21.28 4.75
CA VAL A 174 -7.44 21.10 3.66
C VAL A 174 -8.48 20.05 4.03
N ARG A 175 -8.07 18.94 4.67
CA ARG A 175 -9.01 17.95 5.18
C ARG A 175 -10.03 18.58 6.14
N GLN A 176 -9.59 19.41 7.08
CA GLN A 176 -10.51 20.07 8.02
C GLN A 176 -11.42 21.08 7.31
N GLU A 177 -10.91 21.81 6.31
CA GLU A 177 -11.70 22.72 5.49
C GLU A 177 -12.84 21.97 4.78
N VAL A 178 -12.58 20.78 4.21
CA VAL A 178 -13.64 19.93 3.61
C VAL A 178 -14.65 19.45 4.65
N LEU A 179 -14.19 19.02 5.82
CA LEU A 179 -15.05 18.53 6.90
C LEU A 179 -15.91 19.63 7.54
N ALA A 180 -15.55 20.89 7.37
CA ALA A 180 -16.30 22.05 7.86
C ALA A 180 -17.38 22.55 6.88
N LEU A 181 -17.45 22.01 5.66
CA LEU A 181 -18.50 22.34 4.68
C LEU A 181 -19.86 21.75 5.11
N ASP A 182 -20.96 22.34 4.61
CA ASP A 182 -22.32 21.81 4.77
C ASP A 182 -23.01 21.62 3.39
N PRO A 183 -23.25 20.37 2.94
CA PRO A 183 -22.74 19.12 3.53
C PRO A 183 -21.19 19.04 3.43
N PRO A 184 -20.51 18.16 4.20
CA PRO A 184 -19.05 18.03 4.23
C PRO A 184 -18.50 17.36 2.95
N ILE A 185 -18.75 17.99 1.80
CA ILE A 185 -18.43 17.50 0.47
C ILE A 185 -17.77 18.63 -0.32
N LEU A 186 -16.49 18.45 -0.65
CA LEU A 186 -15.81 19.28 -1.64
C LEU A 186 -16.21 18.80 -3.04
N PHE A 187 -16.84 19.66 -3.83
CA PHE A 187 -17.47 19.28 -5.10
C PHE A 187 -17.01 20.14 -6.28
N TYR A 188 -16.69 19.48 -7.38
CA TYR A 188 -16.54 20.12 -8.69
C TYR A 188 -17.36 19.36 -9.74
N ALA A 189 -18.03 20.11 -10.61
CA ALA A 189 -18.79 19.53 -11.72
C ALA A 189 -17.86 18.92 -12.79
N ASP A 190 -18.44 18.07 -13.64
CA ASP A 190 -17.75 17.42 -14.76
C ASP A 190 -17.10 18.44 -15.71
N LEU A 191 -15.93 18.10 -16.27
CA LEU A 191 -15.19 18.97 -17.20
C LEU A 191 -15.76 18.96 -18.62
N ALA A 192 -16.30 17.82 -19.04
CA ALA A 192 -16.59 17.56 -20.44
C ALA A 192 -17.92 18.19 -20.89
N PRO A 193 -18.02 18.71 -22.13
CA PRO A 193 -19.30 19.08 -22.74
C PRO A 193 -20.30 17.91 -22.76
N LEU A 194 -19.80 16.68 -22.87
CA LEU A 194 -20.56 15.42 -22.82
C LEU A 194 -21.32 15.23 -21.51
N ALA A 195 -20.91 15.87 -20.41
CA ALA A 195 -21.62 15.79 -19.14
C ALA A 195 -23.05 16.35 -19.20
N ARG A 196 -23.31 17.25 -20.15
CA ARG A 196 -24.68 17.72 -20.41
C ARG A 196 -25.61 16.60 -20.87
N GLN A 197 -25.07 15.56 -21.50
CA GLN A 197 -25.82 14.45 -22.04
C GLN A 197 -25.89 13.24 -21.07
N PHE A 198 -25.09 13.24 -20.00
CA PHE A 198 -25.15 12.22 -18.95
C PHE A 198 -26.46 12.25 -18.18
N ARG A 199 -26.84 11.09 -17.64
CA ARG A 199 -28.05 10.90 -16.84
C ARG A 199 -27.98 11.68 -15.54
N ARG A 200 -29.09 12.33 -15.18
CA ARG A 200 -29.18 13.13 -13.94
C ARG A 200 -29.62 12.35 -12.71
N ARG A 201 -30.22 11.18 -12.90
CA ARG A 201 -30.79 10.37 -11.82
C ARG A 201 -30.23 8.97 -11.89
N ILE A 202 -29.97 8.42 -10.70
CA ILE A 202 -29.63 7.02 -10.52
C ILE A 202 -30.87 6.18 -10.85
N SER A 203 -30.63 5.12 -11.60
CA SER A 203 -31.57 4.06 -11.94
C SER A 203 -30.80 2.76 -11.98
N ASP A 204 -31.50 1.64 -12.03
CA ASP A 204 -30.87 0.35 -12.27
C ASP A 204 -30.04 0.40 -13.56
N GLN A 205 -28.85 -0.19 -13.48
CA GLN A 205 -27.87 -0.25 -14.54
C GLN A 205 -27.94 -1.64 -15.16
N SER A 206 -28.23 -1.70 -16.46
CA SER A 206 -28.13 -2.93 -17.23
C SER A 206 -26.68 -3.27 -17.61
N ALA A 207 -25.77 -2.29 -17.51
CA ALA A 207 -24.35 -2.45 -17.80
C ALA A 207 -23.59 -2.99 -16.58
N ARG A 208 -22.44 -3.61 -16.81
CA ARG A 208 -21.50 -4.02 -15.76
C ARG A 208 -20.60 -2.85 -15.38
N ILE A 209 -20.05 -2.88 -14.16
CA ILE A 209 -19.16 -1.83 -13.65
C ILE A 209 -17.91 -1.62 -14.52
N HIS A 210 -17.46 -2.67 -15.22
CA HIS A 210 -16.26 -2.68 -16.08
C HIS A 210 -16.54 -2.45 -17.56
N ASP A 211 -17.80 -2.19 -17.93
CA ASP A 211 -18.13 -1.83 -19.30
C ASP A 211 -17.60 -0.44 -19.65
N VAL A 212 -17.54 -0.14 -20.94
CA VAL A 212 -17.13 1.18 -21.45
C VAL A 212 -18.18 2.23 -21.08
N PRO A 213 -17.80 3.47 -20.68
CA PRO A 213 -18.74 4.56 -20.50
C PRO A 213 -19.59 4.82 -21.75
N SER A 214 -20.89 4.97 -21.55
CA SER A 214 -21.81 5.45 -22.58
C SER A 214 -22.53 6.69 -22.09
N VAL A 215 -22.69 7.68 -22.97
CA VAL A 215 -23.44 8.91 -22.67
C VAL A 215 -24.86 8.59 -22.16
N ALA A 216 -25.47 7.53 -22.69
CA ALA A 216 -26.84 7.15 -22.38
C ALA A 216 -27.02 6.60 -20.96
N THR A 217 -25.96 6.10 -20.31
CA THR A 217 -26.02 5.37 -19.02
C THR A 217 -25.05 5.92 -17.97
N THR A 218 -24.07 6.71 -18.39
CA THR A 218 -23.16 7.43 -17.50
C THR A 218 -23.94 8.49 -16.73
N LEU A 219 -23.75 8.53 -15.41
CA LEU A 219 -24.37 9.50 -14.52
C LEU A 219 -23.56 10.80 -14.54
N ARG A 220 -24.24 11.92 -14.32
CA ARG A 220 -23.59 13.17 -13.98
C ARG A 220 -22.98 13.09 -12.59
N ILE A 221 -21.86 13.77 -12.37
CA ILE A 221 -21.19 13.76 -11.07
C ILE A 221 -22.08 14.34 -9.94
N GLU A 222 -23.05 15.21 -10.25
CA GLU A 222 -24.06 15.66 -9.28
C GLU A 222 -24.91 14.50 -8.73
N ALA A 223 -25.27 13.52 -9.56
CA ALA A 223 -26.06 12.36 -9.10
C ALA A 223 -25.24 11.51 -8.11
N ILE A 224 -23.93 11.40 -8.35
CA ILE A 224 -22.99 10.72 -7.44
C ILE A 224 -22.88 11.51 -6.13
N ARG A 225 -22.79 12.84 -6.20
CA ARG A 225 -22.79 13.72 -5.01
C ARG A 225 -24.06 13.55 -4.18
N ASP A 226 -25.22 13.50 -4.83
CA ASP A 226 -26.51 13.36 -4.14
C ASP A 226 -26.61 11.97 -3.47
N PHE A 227 -26.12 10.91 -4.12
CA PHE A 227 -25.96 9.59 -3.50
C PHE A 227 -25.05 9.64 -2.27
N VAL A 228 -23.87 10.27 -2.38
CA VAL A 228 -22.92 10.37 -1.27
C VAL A 228 -23.55 11.09 -0.08
N LYS A 229 -24.24 12.21 -0.34
CA LYS A 229 -24.94 12.98 0.69
C LYS A 229 -25.99 12.14 1.41
N ALA A 230 -26.79 11.36 0.67
CA ALA A 230 -27.91 10.61 1.22
C ALA A 230 -27.51 9.27 1.87
N HIS A 231 -26.47 8.61 1.37
CA HIS A 231 -26.22 7.19 1.67
C HIS A 231 -24.80 6.85 2.14
N LEU A 232 -23.82 7.74 1.93
CA LEU A 232 -22.43 7.48 2.30
C LEU A 232 -21.98 8.29 3.51
N LEU A 233 -22.36 9.57 3.62
CA LEU A 233 -22.05 10.37 4.81
C LEU A 233 -22.67 9.74 6.08
N GLY A 234 -21.88 9.64 7.15
CA GLY A 234 -22.29 8.99 8.40
C GLY A 234 -22.26 7.45 8.35
N ARG A 235 -22.10 6.84 7.16
CA ARG A 235 -22.01 5.38 7.03
C ARG A 235 -20.66 4.88 7.52
N ARG A 236 -20.68 3.79 8.27
CA ARG A 236 -19.47 3.07 8.68
C ARG A 236 -18.97 2.17 7.55
N ILE A 237 -17.69 2.31 7.21
CA ILE A 237 -16.94 1.39 6.38
C ILE A 237 -16.07 0.58 7.34
N ASN A 238 -16.20 -0.74 7.34
CA ASN A 238 -15.62 -1.60 8.39
C ASN A 238 -14.10 -1.37 8.49
N PRO A 239 -13.54 -1.30 9.70
CA PRO A 239 -12.14 -0.92 9.93
C PRO A 239 -11.10 -1.98 9.53
N ASP A 240 -11.47 -2.98 8.73
CA ASP A 240 -10.57 -4.04 8.29
C ASP A 240 -9.41 -3.51 7.42
N ALA A 241 -8.49 -4.40 7.01
CA ALA A 241 -7.33 -4.04 6.19
C ALA A 241 -7.70 -3.11 5.01
N THR A 242 -6.84 -2.14 4.68
CA THR A 242 -7.12 -1.08 3.69
C THR A 242 -7.62 -1.60 2.33
N LYS A 243 -7.16 -2.76 1.88
CA LYS A 243 -7.66 -3.41 0.65
C LYS A 243 -9.14 -3.75 0.76
N ASN A 244 -9.55 -4.36 1.87
CA ASN A 244 -10.93 -4.77 2.12
C ASN A 244 -11.84 -3.55 2.24
N ARG A 245 -11.34 -2.44 2.80
CA ARG A 245 -12.06 -1.16 2.86
C ARG A 245 -12.28 -0.52 1.50
N GLY A 246 -11.25 -0.52 0.64
CA GLY A 246 -11.38 -0.05 -0.73
C GLY A 246 -12.46 -0.83 -1.48
N GLN A 247 -12.40 -2.16 -1.42
CA GLN A 247 -13.39 -3.04 -2.05
C GLN A 247 -14.80 -2.87 -1.47
N GLN A 248 -14.92 -2.66 -0.15
CA GLN A 248 -16.20 -2.40 0.47
C GLN A 248 -16.79 -1.04 0.03
N LEU A 249 -15.97 0.01 -0.05
CA LEU A 249 -16.41 1.30 -0.57
C LEU A 249 -16.86 1.17 -2.03
N GLU A 250 -16.06 0.50 -2.86
CA GLU A 250 -16.39 0.22 -4.27
C GLU A 250 -17.73 -0.51 -4.39
N GLN A 251 -17.97 -1.54 -3.58
CA GLN A 251 -19.25 -2.25 -3.56
C GLN A 251 -20.41 -1.34 -3.14
N ILE A 252 -20.25 -0.56 -2.06
CA ILE A 252 -21.28 0.37 -1.57
C ILE A 252 -21.64 1.38 -2.66
N VAL A 253 -20.64 1.94 -3.33
CA VAL A 253 -20.82 2.93 -4.39
C VAL A 253 -21.46 2.27 -5.61
N ALA A 254 -20.91 1.18 -6.12
CA ALA A 254 -21.44 0.51 -7.30
C ALA A 254 -22.90 0.06 -7.10
N SER A 255 -23.24 -0.63 -6.00
CA SER A 255 -24.64 -0.97 -5.71
C SER A 255 -25.52 0.28 -5.56
N GLY A 256 -24.99 1.33 -4.94
CA GLY A 256 -25.67 2.61 -4.77
C GLY A 256 -25.94 3.38 -6.08
N LEU A 257 -25.15 3.14 -7.12
CA LEU A 257 -25.33 3.71 -8.46
C LEU A 257 -26.22 2.84 -9.36
N GLY A 258 -26.82 1.77 -8.82
CA GLY A 258 -27.80 0.91 -9.49
C GLY A 258 -27.21 -0.34 -10.15
N TYR A 259 -25.96 -0.72 -9.85
CA TYR A 259 -25.36 -1.94 -10.40
C TYR A 259 -25.73 -3.19 -9.58
N ASP A 260 -26.02 -4.28 -10.28
CA ASP A 260 -25.99 -5.63 -9.70
C ASP A 260 -24.54 -6.12 -9.63
N VAL A 261 -23.92 -5.99 -8.46
CA VAL A 261 -22.49 -6.26 -8.24
C VAL A 261 -22.29 -7.67 -7.73
N LYS A 262 -21.62 -8.52 -8.52
CA LYS A 262 -21.18 -9.85 -8.07
C LYS A 262 -19.77 -9.76 -7.50
N ILE A 263 -19.45 -10.61 -6.52
CA ILE A 263 -18.13 -10.63 -5.85
C ILE A 263 -16.97 -10.77 -6.86
N GLY A 264 -17.18 -11.51 -7.96
CA GLY A 264 -16.19 -11.67 -9.02
C GLY A 264 -15.88 -10.38 -9.80
N ASP A 265 -16.82 -9.43 -9.88
CA ASP A 265 -16.64 -8.17 -10.61
C ASP A 265 -15.66 -7.23 -9.90
N LEU A 266 -15.67 -7.20 -8.56
CA LEU A 266 -14.81 -6.33 -7.73
C LEU A 266 -13.33 -6.78 -7.67
N LEU A 267 -13.00 -7.94 -8.27
CA LEU A 267 -11.66 -8.53 -8.22
C LEU A 267 -10.86 -8.33 -9.52
N ILE A 268 -11.48 -7.81 -10.58
CA ILE A 268 -10.88 -7.76 -11.92
C ILE A 268 -9.70 -6.79 -11.98
N GLY A 269 -9.64 -5.78 -11.11
CA GLY A 269 -8.56 -4.80 -11.07
C GLY A 269 -8.57 -3.92 -12.32
N GLY A 270 -8.67 -2.61 -12.14
CA GLY A 270 -8.77 -1.69 -13.26
C GLY A 270 -8.58 -0.25 -12.82
N PHE A 271 -8.40 0.61 -13.80
CA PHE A 271 -8.54 2.04 -13.62
C PHE A 271 -9.46 2.56 -14.73
N PRO A 272 -10.54 3.30 -14.41
CA PRO A 272 -11.04 3.55 -13.04
C PRO A 272 -11.67 2.32 -12.38
N ASP A 273 -11.87 2.36 -11.05
CA ASP A 273 -12.52 1.30 -10.26
C ASP A 273 -13.92 0.94 -10.81
N ILE A 274 -14.77 1.95 -11.09
CA ILE A 274 -16.05 1.80 -11.80
C ILE A 274 -15.91 2.38 -13.20
N ARG A 275 -15.36 1.58 -14.12
CA ARG A 275 -15.04 2.00 -15.50
C ARG A 275 -16.22 2.60 -16.23
N HIS A 276 -17.40 1.99 -16.17
CA HIS A 276 -18.59 2.47 -16.88
C HIS A 276 -19.00 3.88 -16.43
N GLN A 277 -18.67 4.26 -15.18
CA GLN A 277 -18.89 5.60 -14.65
C GLN A 277 -17.61 6.43 -14.63
N ALA A 278 -16.55 6.05 -15.36
CA ALA A 278 -15.22 6.66 -15.30
C ALA A 278 -14.87 7.20 -13.90
N LEU A 279 -15.12 6.40 -12.86
CA LEU A 279 -15.15 6.82 -11.47
C LEU A 279 -14.15 5.98 -10.67
N GLU A 280 -13.18 6.66 -10.09
CA GLU A 280 -12.22 6.10 -9.15
C GLU A 280 -12.71 6.35 -7.72
N VAL A 281 -12.70 5.32 -6.88
CA VAL A 281 -13.18 5.40 -5.49
C VAL A 281 -12.03 5.13 -4.53
N LYS A 282 -11.84 6.03 -3.56
CA LYS A 282 -10.74 5.92 -2.59
C LYS A 282 -11.25 6.14 -1.18
N VAL A 283 -10.90 5.23 -0.28
CA VAL A 283 -10.99 5.50 1.16
C VAL A 283 -9.76 6.29 1.56
N GLN A 284 -9.97 7.39 2.27
CA GLN A 284 -8.91 8.18 2.88
C GLN A 284 -9.09 8.17 4.40
N ASP A 285 -8.12 7.58 5.08
CA ASP A 285 -7.97 7.52 6.54
C ASP A 285 -6.54 7.91 7.00
N ALA A 286 -5.63 8.10 6.04
CA ALA A 286 -4.27 8.54 6.22
C ALA A 286 -3.96 9.63 5.17
N PRO A 287 -2.98 10.52 5.42
CA PRO A 287 -2.73 11.67 4.55
C PRO A 287 -2.51 11.33 3.07
N THR A 288 -1.98 10.14 2.77
CA THR A 288 -1.71 9.69 1.40
C THR A 288 -2.92 9.02 0.75
N VAL A 289 -3.26 9.43 -0.47
CA VAL A 289 -4.21 8.74 -1.36
C VAL A 289 -3.41 8.08 -2.50
N ASP A 290 -3.58 6.77 -2.70
CA ASP A 290 -2.97 6.03 -3.81
C ASP A 290 -3.82 6.21 -5.07
N LEU A 291 -3.24 6.75 -6.13
CA LEU A 291 -3.88 6.91 -7.45
C LEU A 291 -3.63 5.71 -8.37
N GLY A 292 -2.78 4.77 -7.98
CA GLY A 292 -2.43 3.65 -8.83
C GLY A 292 -1.46 4.04 -9.92
N ARG A 293 -1.72 3.62 -11.17
CA ARG A 293 -0.76 3.78 -12.27
C ARG A 293 -0.77 5.18 -12.89
N TYR A 294 -1.92 5.84 -12.88
CA TYR A 294 -2.15 7.06 -13.65
C TYR A 294 -2.19 8.29 -12.74
N SER A 295 -1.72 9.42 -13.26
CA SER A 295 -1.81 10.72 -12.59
C SER A 295 -2.73 11.65 -13.40
N PRO A 296 -3.72 12.29 -12.76
CA PRO A 296 -4.50 13.35 -13.41
C PRO A 296 -3.73 14.67 -13.57
N GLN A 297 -2.47 14.75 -13.13
CA GLN A 297 -1.61 15.92 -13.38
C GLN A 297 -1.37 16.12 -14.88
N PHE A 298 -1.27 15.03 -15.64
CA PHE A 298 -1.05 15.03 -17.08
C PHE A 298 -2.29 14.47 -17.76
N ALA A 299 -2.76 15.10 -18.83
CA ALA A 299 -3.89 14.59 -19.60
C ALA A 299 -3.42 13.45 -20.51
N GLU A 300 -3.83 12.22 -20.20
CA GLU A 300 -3.50 11.02 -20.96
C GLU A 300 -4.78 10.28 -21.33
N PRO A 301 -4.93 9.78 -22.57
CA PRO A 301 -6.08 8.97 -22.97
C PRO A 301 -6.12 7.65 -22.18
N LEU A 302 -7.32 7.14 -21.93
CA LEU A 302 -7.52 5.93 -21.13
C LEU A 302 -8.00 4.74 -21.95
N ASP A 303 -7.23 3.65 -21.85
CA ASP A 303 -7.62 2.35 -22.39
C ASP A 303 -8.90 1.86 -21.69
N GLY A 304 -9.98 1.65 -22.45
CA GLY A 304 -11.28 1.20 -21.93
C GLY A 304 -12.26 2.33 -21.58
N CYS A 305 -11.85 3.60 -21.64
CA CYS A 305 -12.74 4.75 -21.51
C CYS A 305 -12.56 5.74 -22.69
N PRO A 306 -12.98 5.39 -23.92
CA PRO A 306 -12.87 6.27 -25.08
C PRO A 306 -13.51 7.64 -24.82
N GLY A 307 -12.79 8.70 -25.18
CA GLY A 307 -13.23 10.09 -24.96
C GLY A 307 -12.98 10.64 -23.56
N PHE A 308 -12.43 9.84 -22.63
CA PHE A 308 -11.95 10.32 -21.33
C PHE A 308 -10.42 10.35 -21.31
N SER A 309 -9.89 11.39 -20.69
CA SER A 309 -8.51 11.43 -20.21
C SER A 309 -8.44 11.18 -18.70
N THR A 310 -7.23 10.96 -18.19
CA THR A 310 -6.91 10.98 -16.74
C THR A 310 -7.47 12.20 -16.01
N GLN A 311 -7.56 13.37 -16.67
CA GLN A 311 -8.14 14.59 -16.08
C GLN A 311 -9.67 14.54 -15.97
N ASP A 312 -10.33 13.78 -16.87
CA ASP A 312 -11.79 13.63 -16.92
C ASP A 312 -12.31 12.56 -15.97
N VAL A 313 -11.45 11.61 -15.56
CA VAL A 313 -11.81 10.60 -14.54
C VAL A 313 -12.29 11.30 -13.28
N ARG A 314 -13.44 10.86 -12.79
CA ARG A 314 -14.07 11.36 -11.58
C ARG A 314 -13.48 10.63 -10.39
N TYR A 315 -13.28 11.35 -9.30
CA TYR A 315 -12.77 10.81 -8.06
C TYR A 315 -13.81 11.00 -6.97
N LEU A 316 -14.14 9.91 -6.28
CA LEU A 316 -14.85 9.91 -5.02
C LEU A 316 -13.87 9.49 -3.92
N ILE A 317 -13.38 10.46 -3.15
CA ILE A 317 -12.47 10.22 -2.02
C ILE A 317 -13.27 10.34 -0.73
N ALA A 318 -13.60 9.22 -0.10
CA ALA A 318 -14.33 9.16 1.17
C ALA A 318 -13.38 9.49 2.34
N LEU A 319 -13.65 10.58 3.05
CA LEU A 319 -12.89 11.03 4.21
C LEU A 319 -13.40 10.30 5.46
N THR A 320 -12.77 9.18 5.79
CA THR A 320 -13.17 8.33 6.91
C THR A 320 -12.45 8.69 8.20
N ASP A 321 -13.15 8.58 9.31
CA ASP A 321 -12.56 8.62 10.65
C ASP A 321 -11.72 7.34 10.87
N PRO A 322 -10.40 7.46 11.12
CA PRO A 322 -9.51 6.30 11.22
C PRO A 322 -9.72 5.42 12.46
N SER A 323 -10.56 5.83 13.41
CA SER A 323 -10.88 5.08 14.63
C SER A 323 -12.22 4.36 14.52
N THR A 324 -13.21 5.01 13.91
CA THR A 324 -14.58 4.47 13.82
C THR A 324 -14.88 3.84 12.45
N GLY A 325 -14.16 4.25 11.40
CA GLY A 325 -14.46 3.89 10.01
C GLY A 325 -15.62 4.66 9.41
N VAL A 326 -16.19 5.63 10.13
CA VAL A 326 -17.33 6.43 9.66
C VAL A 326 -16.87 7.42 8.59
N CYS A 327 -17.58 7.48 7.46
CA CYS A 327 -17.38 8.50 6.44
C CYS A 327 -17.87 9.86 6.98
N ARG A 328 -16.96 10.79 7.24
CA ARG A 328 -17.24 12.13 7.79
C ARG A 328 -17.39 13.20 6.72
N GLY A 329 -16.86 12.94 5.53
CA GLY A 329 -16.95 13.84 4.39
C GLY A 329 -16.48 13.18 3.12
N ALA A 330 -16.50 13.91 2.00
CA ALA A 330 -16.03 13.41 0.73
C ALA A 330 -15.39 14.50 -0.13
N VAL A 331 -14.50 14.10 -1.04
CA VAL A 331 -14.12 14.90 -2.20
C VAL A 331 -14.70 14.23 -3.44
N ILE A 332 -15.42 15.01 -4.24
CA ILE A 332 -16.09 14.55 -5.46
C ILE A 332 -15.75 15.52 -6.59
N CYS A 333 -14.82 15.14 -7.45
CA CYS A 333 -14.38 16.00 -8.54
C CYS A 333 -13.76 15.23 -9.69
N PRO A 334 -13.73 15.80 -10.91
CA PRO A 334 -12.80 15.39 -11.95
C PRO A 334 -11.34 15.48 -11.49
N GLY A 335 -10.49 14.62 -12.04
CA GLY A 335 -9.06 14.54 -11.74
C GLY A 335 -8.33 15.88 -11.88
N LYS A 336 -8.72 16.71 -12.86
CA LYS A 336 -8.15 18.05 -13.08
C LYS A 336 -8.17 18.95 -11.85
N TYR A 337 -9.14 18.77 -10.94
CA TYR A 337 -9.28 19.60 -9.75
C TYR A 337 -8.53 19.07 -8.53
N LEU A 338 -8.02 17.83 -8.55
CA LEU A 338 -7.31 17.26 -7.41
C LEU A 338 -6.09 18.09 -7.02
N GLY A 339 -5.35 18.63 -8.00
CA GLY A 339 -4.17 19.46 -7.74
C GLY A 339 -4.46 20.80 -7.03
N GLN A 340 -5.73 21.21 -6.91
CA GLN A 340 -6.10 22.43 -6.19
C GLN A 340 -6.13 22.21 -4.66
N HIS A 341 -6.27 20.96 -4.22
CA HIS A 341 -6.49 20.60 -2.82
C HIS A 341 -5.50 19.55 -2.29
N PHE A 342 -4.90 18.79 -3.20
CA PHE A 342 -3.95 17.75 -2.91
C PHE A 342 -2.59 18.08 -3.50
N VAL A 343 -1.54 17.62 -2.83
CA VAL A 343 -0.17 17.74 -3.32
C VAL A 343 0.23 16.44 -4.00
N TYR A 344 0.61 16.53 -5.28
CA TYR A 344 1.20 15.40 -6.00
C TYR A 344 2.56 15.04 -5.43
N VAL A 345 2.80 13.75 -5.23
CA VAL A 345 4.11 13.25 -4.79
C VAL A 345 5.05 13.23 -5.99
N ALA A 346 5.90 14.26 -6.12
CA ALA A 346 6.77 14.51 -7.28
C ALA A 346 7.78 13.39 -7.64
N ASN A 347 7.91 12.34 -6.84
CA ASN A 347 8.80 11.22 -7.16
C ASN A 347 7.97 9.94 -7.25
N GLU A 348 7.94 9.36 -8.45
CA GLU A 348 7.41 8.02 -8.68
C GLU A 348 7.93 7.05 -7.62
N SER A 349 6.99 6.35 -6.99
CA SER A 349 7.32 5.18 -6.19
C SER A 349 6.90 3.97 -6.99
N PHE A 350 7.66 2.89 -6.90
CA PHE A 350 7.27 1.64 -7.54
C PHE A 350 7.29 0.51 -6.54
N LYS A 351 6.57 -0.56 -6.88
CA LYS A 351 6.63 -1.81 -6.13
C LYS A 351 7.01 -2.97 -7.04
N CYS A 352 7.83 -3.85 -6.51
CA CYS A 352 8.11 -5.18 -7.02
C CYS A 352 7.38 -6.18 -6.11
N GLN A 353 6.72 -7.17 -6.70
CA GLN A 353 5.84 -8.06 -5.95
C GLN A 353 6.15 -9.53 -6.22
N ARG A 354 5.95 -10.37 -5.20
CA ARG A 354 6.05 -11.83 -5.30
C ARG A 354 5.01 -12.49 -4.41
N SER A 355 4.19 -13.36 -5.00
CA SER A 355 3.29 -14.23 -4.23
C SER A 355 4.08 -15.40 -3.65
N ILE A 356 3.88 -15.67 -2.36
CA ILE A 356 4.43 -16.78 -1.59
C ILE A 356 3.24 -17.60 -1.04
N PRO A 357 3.12 -18.90 -1.33
CA PRO A 357 2.00 -19.72 -0.86
C PRO A 357 1.90 -19.77 0.67
N MET A 358 0.70 -19.80 1.24
CA MET A 358 0.57 -19.89 2.71
C MET A 358 1.14 -21.20 3.28
N ALA A 359 1.07 -22.29 2.49
CA ALA A 359 1.66 -23.59 2.82
C ALA A 359 3.17 -23.51 3.15
N PHE A 360 3.89 -22.54 2.59
CA PHE A 360 5.28 -22.26 2.97
C PHE A 360 5.39 -21.85 4.45
N PHE A 361 4.55 -20.91 4.89
CA PHE A 361 4.55 -20.44 6.27
C PHE A 361 3.99 -21.48 7.24
N ASP A 362 3.05 -22.32 6.81
CA ASP A 362 2.49 -23.43 7.59
C ASP A 362 3.57 -24.45 7.96
N ARG A 363 4.47 -24.77 7.03
CA ARG A 363 5.56 -25.73 7.25
C ARG A 363 6.57 -25.30 8.33
N PHE A 364 6.69 -24.00 8.59
CA PHE A 364 7.63 -23.44 9.57
C PHE A 364 6.93 -22.81 10.77
N ASP A 365 5.67 -23.18 11.01
CA ASP A 365 4.94 -22.80 12.20
C ASP A 365 5.70 -23.21 13.48
N GLY A 366 5.71 -22.33 14.47
CA GLY A 366 6.47 -22.50 15.71
C GLY A 366 7.99 -22.36 15.57
N ARG A 367 8.52 -21.94 14.41
CA ARG A 367 9.97 -21.91 14.15
C ARG A 367 10.48 -20.55 13.70
N ALA A 368 11.75 -20.29 14.03
CA ALA A 368 12.53 -19.21 13.45
C ALA A 368 13.64 -19.79 12.57
N VAL A 369 13.62 -19.52 11.27
CA VAL A 369 14.46 -20.22 10.28
C VAL A 369 15.08 -19.25 9.27
N PHE A 370 16.19 -19.67 8.66
CA PHE A 370 16.87 -18.92 7.59
C PHE A 370 16.91 -19.75 6.31
N ASN A 371 16.42 -19.19 5.19
CA ASN A 371 16.38 -19.84 3.87
C ASN A 371 16.03 -21.34 3.99
N PRO A 372 14.91 -21.70 4.62
CA PRO A 372 14.65 -23.10 4.94
C PRO A 372 14.39 -23.91 3.65
N PRO A 373 14.68 -25.21 3.63
CA PRO A 373 14.39 -26.03 2.46
C PRO A 373 12.88 -26.07 2.19
N TYR A 374 12.47 -25.70 0.98
CA TYR A 374 11.10 -25.75 0.51
C TYR A 374 11.09 -26.31 -0.93
N PRO A 375 10.20 -27.26 -1.27
CA PRO A 375 10.18 -27.90 -2.58
C PRO A 375 9.69 -26.96 -3.69
#